data_AF-A0A3B9L853-F1
#
_entry.id   AF-A0A3B9L853-F1
#
_cell.length_a   1.000
_cell.length_b   1.000
_cell.length_c   1.000
_cell.angle_alpha   90.00
_cell.angle_beta   90.00
_cell.angle_gamma   90.00
#
_symmetry.space_group_name_H-M   'P 1'
#
loop_
_entity.id
_entity.type
_entity.pdbx_description
1 polymer ?
#
loop_
_entity_poly.entity_id
_entity_poly.type
_entity_poly.pdbx_seq_one_letter_code
_entity_poly.pdbx_strand_id
1 'polypeptide(L)'
;YNKAVQKQAKNKNDMYSISPKRTEAYDQLPTPSKIGELDLTTFQFAEGKPDERFASLTLNGPFQITKFASYHSTLGDPVHRFFQMWQQTGGDNHQPDLFAWTASTAGTGNETTGITADNPGQGGEQMGFFNMNEGDAPYFKSLAENYAISDNYHQSIMGGTGANFIALATGDVAVYQVDGVLETPPENQIENPNPQIGLINPNYFTHDGYSGGSYVNCSDDTQSGVASISQFLKKKRISKNCEKDAYYLVNNYEPAFSMDGSLKLNTAGTPKYQDPTAFVYPPQTKRTIGELLSEKNVSWKWYTAGRDDADA
;
A
#
# COMPACT_ATOMS: atom_id res chain seq x y z
N TYR A 1 5.11 25.57 3.42
CA TYR A 1 5.34 24.23 3.99
C TYR A 1 4.90 24.11 5.46
N ASN A 2 5.01 25.16 6.30
CA ASN A 2 4.69 25.14 7.74
C ASN A 2 3.25 24.75 8.16
N LYS A 3 2.33 24.50 7.21
CA LYS A 3 0.96 24.03 7.49
C LYS A 3 0.82 22.50 7.45
N ALA A 4 1.82 21.79 6.91
CA ALA A 4 1.80 20.34 6.72
C ALA A 4 2.79 19.62 7.66
N VAL A 5 2.93 20.16 8.87
CA VAL A 5 3.77 19.61 9.95
C VAL A 5 3.26 18.23 10.31
N GLN A 6 4.15 17.23 10.28
CA GLN A 6 3.84 15.86 10.66
C GLN A 6 4.00 15.70 12.17
N LYS A 7 3.20 14.80 12.74
CA LYS A 7 3.18 14.51 14.17
C LYS A 7 3.34 13.03 14.43
N GLN A 8 3.77 12.75 15.65
CA GLN A 8 3.70 11.42 16.22
C GLN A 8 2.29 11.15 16.75
N ALA A 9 1.97 9.87 16.96
CA ALA A 9 0.73 9.47 17.59
C ALA A 9 0.88 8.19 18.41
N LYS A 10 -0.16 7.91 19.20
CA LYS A 10 -0.28 6.67 19.96
C LYS A 10 -1.69 6.10 19.87
N ASN A 11 -1.77 4.80 19.61
CA ASN A 11 -3.01 4.04 19.69
C ASN A 11 -3.44 3.85 21.14
N LYS A 12 -4.74 3.73 21.38
CA LYS A 12 -5.28 3.47 22.71
C LYS A 12 -5.29 1.97 22.96
N ASN A 13 -4.72 1.53 24.09
CA ASN A 13 -4.71 0.14 24.53
C ASN A 13 -4.17 -0.84 23.47
N ASP A 14 -3.19 -0.39 22.67
CA ASP A 14 -2.56 -1.21 21.62
C ASP A 14 -3.58 -1.80 20.62
N MET A 15 -4.66 -1.07 20.37
CA MET A 15 -5.67 -1.39 19.36
C MET A 15 -5.61 -0.39 18.21
N TYR A 16 -5.72 -0.89 16.98
CA TYR A 16 -5.78 -0.03 15.80
C TYR A 16 -6.88 1.03 15.91
N SER A 17 -6.55 2.25 15.51
CA SER A 17 -7.50 3.33 15.31
C SER A 17 -7.14 4.11 14.06
N ILE A 18 -8.15 4.47 13.25
CA ILE A 18 -7.97 5.43 12.14
C ILE A 18 -7.64 6.85 12.64
N SER A 19 -7.86 7.12 13.93
CA SER A 19 -7.65 8.42 14.56
C SER A 19 -6.90 8.24 15.87
N PRO A 20 -5.63 7.81 15.83
CA PRO A 20 -4.82 7.69 17.03
C PRO A 20 -4.61 9.08 17.64
N LYS A 21 -4.31 9.11 18.94
CA LYS A 21 -4.10 10.37 19.66
C LYS A 21 -2.76 10.96 19.22
N ARG A 22 -2.81 12.13 18.57
CA ARG A 22 -1.61 12.91 18.22
C ARG A 22 -0.85 13.31 19.49
N THR A 23 0.47 13.26 19.42
CA THR A 23 1.39 13.72 20.47
C THR A 23 2.18 14.94 19.94
N GLU A 24 3.48 15.02 20.17
CA GLU A 24 4.34 16.07 19.61
C GLU A 24 4.44 16.03 18.08
N ALA A 25 4.75 17.21 17.53
CA ALA A 25 5.27 17.32 16.17
C ALA A 25 6.69 16.74 16.11
N TYR A 26 7.08 16.21 14.95
CA TYR A 26 8.48 15.91 14.70
C TYR A 26 9.32 17.20 14.72
N ASP A 27 10.53 17.15 15.26
CA ASP A 27 11.48 18.26 15.11
C ASP A 27 11.94 18.35 13.64
N GLN A 28 12.23 17.20 13.05
CA GLN A 28 12.58 17.01 11.64
C GLN A 28 11.95 15.69 11.16
N LEU A 29 11.64 15.59 9.87
CA LEU A 29 11.14 14.33 9.32
C LEU A 29 12.13 13.18 9.58
N PRO A 30 11.64 11.96 9.81
CA PRO A 30 12.47 10.77 9.68
C PRO A 30 13.16 10.77 8.32
N THR A 31 14.43 10.39 8.27
CA THR A 31 15.17 10.30 7.01
C THR A 31 14.43 9.36 6.06
N PRO A 32 14.23 9.74 4.78
CA PRO A 32 13.96 8.80 3.71
C PRO A 32 14.83 7.54 3.80
N SER A 33 14.26 6.40 3.44
CA SER A 33 14.91 5.11 3.33
C SER A 33 15.10 4.74 1.86
N LYS A 34 15.77 3.61 1.63
CA LYS A 34 16.03 3.04 0.31
C LYS A 34 15.28 1.73 0.08
N ILE A 35 14.14 1.52 0.75
CA ILE A 35 13.36 0.30 0.54
C ILE A 35 12.92 0.18 -0.92
N GLY A 36 13.03 -1.02 -1.49
CA GLY A 36 12.74 -1.24 -2.91
C GLY A 36 13.82 -0.76 -3.88
N GLU A 37 14.85 -0.04 -3.43
CA GLU A 37 15.98 0.32 -4.28
C GLU A 37 16.88 -0.89 -4.52
N LEU A 38 17.08 -1.24 -5.79
CA LEU A 38 18.01 -2.28 -6.24
C LEU A 38 19.39 -1.65 -6.50
N ASP A 39 20.41 -2.14 -5.79
CA ASP A 39 21.79 -1.85 -6.13
C ASP A 39 22.19 -2.65 -7.37
N LEU A 40 22.40 -1.96 -8.50
CA LEU A 40 22.74 -2.58 -9.78
C LEU A 40 24.15 -3.20 -9.83
N THR A 41 24.98 -2.97 -8.80
CA THR A 41 26.32 -3.58 -8.69
C THR A 41 26.24 -4.91 -7.97
N THR A 42 25.46 -4.97 -6.88
CA THR A 42 25.34 -6.16 -6.04
C THR A 42 24.11 -7.01 -6.37
N PHE A 43 23.16 -6.46 -7.11
CA PHE A 43 21.83 -7.01 -7.36
C PHE A 43 21.08 -7.34 -6.05
N GLN A 44 21.31 -6.54 -5.02
CA GLN A 44 20.66 -6.65 -3.72
C GLN A 44 19.79 -5.42 -3.46
N PHE A 45 18.65 -5.63 -2.81
CA PHE A 45 17.81 -4.55 -2.32
C PHE A 45 18.42 -3.91 -1.08
N ALA A 46 18.25 -2.61 -0.90
CA ALA A 46 18.84 -1.88 0.23
C ALA A 46 18.12 -2.08 1.60
N GLU A 47 17.16 -3.01 1.69
CA GLU A 47 16.49 -3.49 2.93
C GLU A 47 16.04 -2.36 3.89
N GLY A 48 15.54 -1.25 3.34
CA GLY A 48 14.99 -0.16 4.16
C GLY A 48 16.04 0.65 4.94
N LYS A 49 17.31 0.60 4.57
CA LYS A 49 18.35 1.46 5.16
C LYS A 49 18.05 2.95 4.89
N PRO A 50 18.40 3.87 5.81
CA PRO A 50 18.32 5.30 5.57
C PRO A 50 19.07 5.72 4.29
N ASP A 51 18.52 6.72 3.62
CA ASP A 51 19.11 7.35 2.45
C ASP A 51 19.94 8.58 2.85
N GLU A 52 21.26 8.39 2.88
CA GLU A 52 22.24 9.41 3.27
C GLU A 52 22.20 10.67 2.40
N ARG A 53 21.63 10.62 1.19
CA ARG A 53 21.40 11.83 0.37
C ARG A 53 20.53 12.85 1.10
N PHE A 54 19.65 12.39 1.96
CA PHE A 54 18.72 13.20 2.74
C PHE A 54 19.18 13.47 4.18
N ALA A 55 20.42 13.12 4.55
CA ALA A 55 20.94 13.34 5.91
C ALA A 55 20.94 14.82 6.35
N SER A 56 20.91 15.76 5.40
CA SER A 56 20.80 17.20 5.67
C SER A 56 19.37 17.75 5.67
N LEU A 57 18.35 16.88 5.54
CA LEU A 57 16.95 17.28 5.58
C LEU A 57 16.57 17.67 7.02
N THR A 58 16.29 18.96 7.21
CA THR A 58 15.95 19.52 8.54
C THR A 58 14.49 19.97 8.66
N LEU A 59 13.66 19.70 7.66
CA LEU A 59 12.27 20.13 7.62
C LEU A 59 11.34 19.10 8.28
N ASN A 60 10.29 19.57 8.96
CA ASN A 60 9.11 18.78 9.28
C ASN A 60 7.95 19.18 8.36
N GLY A 61 7.95 18.63 7.14
CA GLY A 61 6.93 18.91 6.14
C GLY A 61 7.43 18.65 4.71
N PRO A 62 6.65 19.03 3.68
CA PRO A 62 7.00 18.74 2.31
C PRO A 62 8.36 19.33 1.92
N PHE A 63 9.15 18.56 1.19
CA PHE A 63 10.46 18.96 0.69
C PHE A 63 10.64 18.57 -0.79
N GLN A 64 11.43 19.36 -1.51
CA GLN A 64 11.71 19.09 -2.91
C GLN A 64 12.83 18.07 -3.02
N ILE A 65 12.54 16.94 -3.66
CA ILE A 65 13.45 15.80 -3.78
C ILE A 65 14.74 16.19 -4.51
N THR A 66 14.65 17.02 -5.54
CA THR A 66 15.77 17.42 -6.41
C THR A 66 16.82 18.30 -5.74
N LYS A 67 16.59 18.73 -4.50
CA LYS A 67 17.61 19.36 -3.66
C LYS A 67 18.58 18.35 -3.02
N PHE A 68 18.25 17.06 -3.06
CA PHE A 68 18.99 15.98 -2.40
C PHE A 68 19.36 14.84 -3.36
N ALA A 69 18.48 14.51 -4.31
CA ALA A 69 18.67 13.42 -5.27
C ALA A 69 18.25 13.85 -6.68
N SER A 70 18.95 13.37 -7.72
CA SER A 70 18.58 13.64 -9.11
C SER A 70 17.18 13.09 -9.44
N TYR A 71 16.47 13.70 -10.40
CA TYR A 71 15.22 13.16 -10.93
C TYR A 71 15.34 11.71 -11.45
N HIS A 72 16.54 11.32 -11.91
CA HIS A 72 16.82 9.98 -12.42
C HIS A 72 17.30 8.99 -11.35
N SER A 73 17.40 9.43 -10.10
CA SER A 73 17.80 8.55 -9.01
C SER A 73 16.66 7.62 -8.61
N THR A 74 17.01 6.38 -8.26
CA THR A 74 16.13 5.53 -7.45
C THR A 74 15.93 6.16 -6.08
N LEU A 75 14.73 5.99 -5.53
CA LEU A 75 14.30 6.49 -4.22
C LEU A 75 13.52 5.38 -3.52
N GLY A 76 13.41 5.46 -2.19
CA GLY A 76 12.63 4.51 -1.40
C GLY A 76 11.14 4.48 -1.77
N ASP A 77 10.54 3.31 -1.60
CA ASP A 77 9.11 3.07 -1.74
C ASP A 77 8.32 3.73 -0.58
N PRO A 78 7.38 4.66 -0.84
CA PRO A 78 6.53 5.27 0.19
C PRO A 78 5.46 4.30 0.72
N VAL A 79 4.94 4.52 1.95
CA VAL A 79 3.83 3.72 2.48
C VAL A 79 2.59 3.83 1.59
N HIS A 80 1.97 2.69 1.28
CA HIS A 80 0.73 2.66 0.49
C HIS A 80 -0.14 1.44 0.84
N ARG A 81 -0.19 1.07 2.13
CA ARG A 81 -0.95 -0.08 2.65
C ARG A 81 -2.26 0.34 3.31
N PHE A 82 -3.29 -0.51 3.23
CA PHE A 82 -4.68 -0.16 3.55
C PHE A 82 -4.85 0.54 4.91
N PHE A 83 -4.46 -0.12 6.00
CA PHE A 83 -4.70 0.40 7.35
C PHE A 83 -3.84 1.63 7.67
N GLN A 84 -2.63 1.72 7.11
CA GLN A 84 -1.77 2.89 7.20
C GLN A 84 -2.41 4.07 6.48
N MET A 85 -2.91 3.89 5.26
CA MET A 85 -3.58 4.96 4.50
C MET A 85 -4.84 5.46 5.21
N TRP A 86 -5.59 4.59 5.87
CA TRP A 86 -6.72 5.00 6.71
C TRP A 86 -6.28 5.85 7.92
N GLN A 87 -5.11 5.58 8.52
CA GLN A 87 -4.54 6.44 9.58
C GLN A 87 -3.99 7.77 9.02
N GLN A 88 -3.38 7.75 7.85
CA GLN A 88 -2.83 8.93 7.17
C GLN A 88 -3.93 9.93 6.82
N THR A 89 -5.04 9.44 6.27
CA THR A 89 -6.18 10.26 5.83
C THR A 89 -7.17 10.53 6.95
N GLY A 90 -7.22 9.70 7.99
CA GLY A 90 -8.30 9.70 8.98
C GLY A 90 -9.69 9.40 8.37
N GLY A 91 -9.73 8.92 7.12
CA GLY A 91 -10.95 8.64 6.35
C GLY A 91 -11.60 9.84 5.65
N ASP A 92 -11.26 11.08 5.99
CA ASP A 92 -11.82 12.30 5.37
C ASP A 92 -10.82 13.42 5.07
N ASN A 93 -9.51 13.15 5.24
CA ASN A 93 -8.44 14.11 5.04
C ASN A 93 -8.57 15.40 5.87
N HIS A 94 -9.32 15.38 6.99
CA HIS A 94 -9.48 16.58 7.81
C HIS A 94 -8.19 16.98 8.54
N GLN A 95 -7.35 16.00 8.89
CA GLN A 95 -6.08 16.21 9.60
C GLN A 95 -4.97 15.27 9.07
N PRO A 96 -4.42 15.55 7.88
CA PRO A 96 -3.41 14.74 7.20
C PRO A 96 -2.00 14.97 7.77
N ASP A 97 -1.80 14.66 9.06
CA ASP A 97 -0.58 14.96 9.82
C ASP A 97 0.19 13.72 10.32
N LEU A 98 -0.12 12.53 9.80
CA LEU A 98 0.43 11.24 10.27
C LEU A 98 1.17 10.43 9.19
N PHE A 99 1.48 10.99 8.02
CA PHE A 99 2.19 10.30 6.93
C PHE A 99 3.55 9.77 7.41
N ALA A 100 4.39 10.68 7.92
CA ALA A 100 5.71 10.31 8.44
C ALA A 100 5.63 9.34 9.64
N TRP A 101 4.59 9.45 10.49
CA TRP A 101 4.42 8.56 11.63
C TRP A 101 4.07 7.14 11.18
N THR A 102 3.08 6.97 10.31
CA THR A 102 2.73 5.65 9.78
C THR A 102 3.90 5.00 9.04
N ALA A 103 4.71 5.77 8.30
CA ALA A 103 5.92 5.28 7.64
C ALA A 103 7.00 4.80 8.61
N SER A 104 7.31 5.60 9.63
CA SER A 104 8.35 5.29 10.61
C SER A 104 7.92 4.32 11.72
N THR A 105 6.67 3.87 11.74
CA THR A 105 6.15 2.98 12.80
C THR A 105 5.50 1.70 12.27
N ALA A 106 4.68 1.76 11.23
CA ALA A 106 4.13 0.57 10.57
C ALA A 106 4.95 0.20 9.33
N GLY A 107 5.33 1.20 8.52
CA GLY A 107 6.13 1.03 7.33
C GLY A 107 5.59 -0.03 6.38
N THR A 108 6.49 -0.89 5.92
CA THR A 108 6.19 -1.99 4.99
C THR A 108 5.54 -3.22 5.63
N GLY A 109 5.25 -3.20 6.93
CA GLY A 109 4.66 -4.32 7.66
C GLY A 109 5.70 -5.32 8.19
N ASN A 110 5.31 -6.09 9.20
CA ASN A 110 6.22 -6.94 9.98
C ASN A 110 6.65 -8.22 9.27
N GLU A 111 5.85 -8.70 8.33
CA GLU A 111 6.10 -9.91 7.55
C GLU A 111 6.74 -9.53 6.21
N THR A 112 7.55 -8.46 6.19
CA THR A 112 8.42 -8.09 5.09
C THR A 112 9.87 -8.44 5.43
N THR A 113 10.57 -9.13 4.52
CA THR A 113 11.96 -9.57 4.73
C THR A 113 12.88 -8.39 5.03
N GLY A 114 13.70 -8.52 6.08
CA GLY A 114 14.69 -7.50 6.47
C GLY A 114 14.14 -6.36 7.33
N ILE A 115 12.86 -6.39 7.67
CA ILE A 115 12.17 -5.31 8.39
C ILE A 115 11.98 -5.66 9.87
N THR A 116 12.11 -4.65 10.73
CA THR A 116 11.94 -4.79 12.19
C THR A 116 11.13 -3.63 12.75
N ALA A 117 10.73 -3.74 14.02
CA ALA A 117 10.02 -2.66 14.69
C ALA A 117 10.86 -1.37 14.84
N ASP A 118 12.19 -1.51 14.93
CA ASP A 118 13.12 -0.37 15.01
C ASP A 118 13.49 0.16 13.62
N ASN A 119 13.29 -0.65 12.58
CA ASN A 119 13.46 -0.25 11.19
C ASN A 119 12.29 -0.78 10.32
N PRO A 120 11.12 -0.10 10.31
CA PRO A 120 9.95 -0.48 9.51
C PRO A 120 10.16 -0.36 7.99
N GLY A 121 11.34 0.12 7.60
CA GLY A 121 11.79 0.21 6.22
C GLY A 121 11.27 1.40 5.45
N GLN A 122 10.58 2.36 6.08
CA GLN A 122 10.07 3.58 5.45
C GLN A 122 10.23 4.78 6.39
N GLY A 123 10.14 6.00 5.87
CA GLY A 123 10.36 7.23 6.61
C GLY A 123 9.72 8.46 5.98
N GLY A 124 10.52 9.49 5.71
CA GLY A 124 10.05 10.79 5.22
C GLY A 124 9.73 10.88 3.73
N GLU A 125 9.87 9.80 2.95
CA GLU A 125 9.76 9.80 1.48
C GLU A 125 8.42 10.34 0.99
N GLN A 126 7.32 10.03 1.71
CA GLN A 126 5.97 10.50 1.38
C GLN A 126 5.80 12.02 1.41
N MET A 127 6.73 12.74 2.04
CA MET A 127 6.74 14.21 2.08
C MET A 127 7.58 14.82 0.94
N GLY A 128 8.27 14.00 0.15
CA GLY A 128 9.02 14.41 -1.02
C GLY A 128 8.08 14.80 -2.17
N PHE A 129 8.43 15.84 -2.91
CA PHE A 129 7.78 16.15 -4.18
C PHE A 129 8.79 16.55 -5.26
N PHE A 130 8.39 16.37 -6.52
CA PHE A 130 9.05 16.94 -7.68
C PHE A 130 8.33 18.24 -8.08
N ASN A 131 9.07 19.32 -8.19
CA ASN A 131 8.59 20.63 -8.59
C ASN A 131 8.59 20.78 -10.12
N MET A 132 7.48 20.41 -10.75
CA MET A 132 7.29 20.56 -12.20
C MET A 132 7.55 22.00 -12.70
N ASN A 133 7.25 23.01 -11.88
CA ASN A 133 7.44 24.42 -12.26
C ASN A 133 8.92 24.82 -12.31
N GLU A 134 9.77 24.20 -11.48
CA GLU A 134 11.22 24.40 -11.49
C GLU A 134 11.96 23.47 -12.46
N GLY A 135 11.22 22.62 -13.19
CA GLY A 135 11.77 21.77 -14.24
C GLY A 135 12.13 20.35 -13.79
N ASP A 136 11.70 19.91 -12.60
CA ASP A 136 12.03 18.58 -12.09
C ASP A 136 11.46 17.46 -12.98
N ALA A 137 10.25 17.65 -13.54
CA ALA A 137 9.56 16.65 -14.36
C ALA A 137 9.11 17.23 -15.72
N PRO A 138 10.06 17.53 -16.63
CA PRO A 138 9.80 18.31 -17.84
C PRO A 138 8.91 17.56 -18.85
N TYR A 139 8.99 16.22 -18.89
CA TYR A 139 8.14 15.42 -19.76
C TYR A 139 6.67 15.45 -19.32
N PHE A 140 6.39 15.27 -18.02
CA PHE A 140 5.04 15.41 -17.48
C PHE A 140 4.49 16.83 -17.66
N LYS A 141 5.34 17.86 -17.55
CA LYS A 141 4.96 19.24 -17.84
C LYS A 141 4.54 19.40 -19.30
N SER A 142 5.32 18.86 -20.24
CA SER A 142 4.97 18.86 -21.66
C SER A 142 3.64 18.16 -21.93
N LEU A 143 3.38 17.01 -21.29
CA LEU A 143 2.08 16.33 -21.42
C LEU A 143 0.93 17.19 -20.90
N ALA A 144 1.09 17.84 -19.74
CA ALA A 144 0.06 18.69 -19.16
C ALA A 144 -0.20 19.96 -20.00
N GLU A 145 0.83 20.58 -20.58
CA GLU A 145 0.72 21.79 -21.40
C GLU A 145 0.12 21.52 -22.79
N ASN A 146 0.32 20.32 -23.35
CA ASN A 146 -0.15 19.96 -24.69
C ASN A 146 -1.43 19.13 -24.70
N TYR A 147 -1.82 18.54 -23.56
CA TYR A 147 -3.00 17.68 -23.44
C TYR A 147 -3.86 18.09 -22.23
N ALA A 148 -4.20 17.13 -21.38
CA ALA A 148 -5.05 17.35 -20.21
C ALA A 148 -4.40 16.76 -18.96
N ILE A 149 -4.64 17.42 -17.84
CA ILE A 149 -4.30 16.94 -16.49
C ILE A 149 -5.54 17.07 -15.61
N SER A 150 -5.73 16.12 -14.70
CA SER A 150 -6.77 16.17 -13.67
C SER A 150 -6.10 16.22 -12.31
N ASP A 151 -6.41 17.24 -11.52
CA ASP A 151 -5.96 17.41 -10.15
C ASP A 151 -7.00 16.96 -9.12
N ASN A 152 -8.11 16.36 -9.59
CA ASN A 152 -9.23 15.91 -8.77
C ASN A 152 -9.53 14.40 -8.95
N TYR A 153 -8.52 13.63 -9.39
CA TYR A 153 -8.58 12.17 -9.37
C TYR A 153 -8.26 11.64 -7.97
N HIS A 154 -9.01 10.63 -7.53
CA HIS A 154 -8.79 9.96 -6.26
C HIS A 154 -8.73 8.46 -6.51
N GLN A 155 -7.78 7.78 -5.88
CA GLN A 155 -7.72 6.33 -5.91
C GLN A 155 -9.03 5.74 -5.37
N SER A 156 -9.56 4.72 -6.06
CA SER A 156 -10.82 4.08 -5.67
C SER A 156 -10.69 3.25 -4.40
N ILE A 157 -9.50 2.68 -4.16
CA ILE A 157 -9.21 1.80 -3.04
C ILE A 157 -7.99 2.36 -2.30
N MET A 158 -8.13 2.66 -1.01
CA MET A 158 -6.96 2.82 -0.15
C MET A 158 -6.27 1.47 -0.03
N GLY A 159 -4.95 1.42 -0.13
CA GLY A 159 -4.18 0.19 -0.01
C GLY A 159 -3.36 -0.11 -1.25
N GLY A 160 -2.88 -1.36 -1.31
CA GLY A 160 -1.84 -1.76 -2.23
C GLY A 160 -2.22 -1.73 -3.71
N THR A 161 -1.17 -1.76 -4.52
CA THR A 161 -1.16 -2.01 -5.97
C THR A 161 -2.07 -3.16 -6.43
N GLY A 162 -2.03 -4.32 -5.77
CA GLY A 162 -2.79 -5.52 -6.17
C GLY A 162 -4.30 -5.27 -6.21
N ALA A 163 -4.86 -4.75 -5.11
CA ALA A 163 -6.27 -4.38 -5.03
C ALA A 163 -6.66 -3.31 -6.07
N ASN A 164 -5.83 -2.29 -6.26
CA ASN A 164 -6.09 -1.20 -7.21
C ASN A 164 -6.05 -1.66 -8.68
N PHE A 165 -5.15 -2.57 -9.06
CA PHE A 165 -5.13 -3.12 -10.42
C PHE A 165 -6.41 -3.89 -10.75
N ILE A 166 -6.90 -4.69 -9.80
CA ILE A 166 -8.14 -5.46 -9.99
C ILE A 166 -9.32 -4.51 -10.13
N ALA A 167 -9.39 -3.45 -9.32
CA ALA A 167 -10.43 -2.43 -9.46
C ALA A 167 -10.38 -1.67 -10.77
N LEU A 168 -9.19 -1.33 -11.27
CA LEU A 168 -9.04 -0.69 -12.58
C LEU A 168 -9.50 -1.62 -13.71
N ALA A 169 -9.19 -2.91 -13.61
CA ALA A 169 -9.52 -3.88 -14.65
C ALA A 169 -10.97 -4.34 -14.63
N THR A 170 -11.62 -4.40 -13.47
CA THR A 170 -12.97 -5.01 -13.31
C THR A 170 -14.04 -4.00 -12.90
N GLY A 171 -13.67 -2.85 -12.34
CA GLY A 171 -14.61 -1.96 -11.64
C GLY A 171 -15.16 -2.55 -10.34
N ASP A 172 -14.54 -3.61 -9.82
CA ASP A 172 -14.94 -4.37 -8.63
C ASP A 172 -13.72 -4.65 -7.73
N VAL A 173 -13.96 -5.19 -6.54
CA VAL A 173 -12.92 -5.55 -5.56
C VAL A 173 -12.61 -7.04 -5.63
N ALA A 174 -11.35 -7.39 -5.34
CA ALA A 174 -10.96 -8.79 -5.27
C ALA A 174 -11.45 -9.43 -3.97
N VAL A 175 -11.92 -10.67 -4.07
CA VAL A 175 -12.35 -11.48 -2.92
C VAL A 175 -11.60 -12.81 -2.89
N TYR A 176 -11.36 -13.31 -1.68
CA TYR A 176 -10.89 -14.68 -1.52
C TYR A 176 -12.04 -15.64 -1.84
N GLN A 177 -11.86 -16.40 -2.91
CA GLN A 177 -12.85 -17.36 -3.39
C GLN A 177 -12.14 -18.55 -4.01
N VAL A 178 -12.77 -19.73 -3.95
CA VAL A 178 -12.35 -20.93 -4.67
C VAL A 178 -13.51 -21.33 -5.56
N ASP A 179 -13.27 -21.44 -6.87
CA ASP A 179 -14.29 -21.79 -7.86
C ASP A 179 -15.58 -20.94 -7.79
N GLY A 180 -15.42 -19.64 -7.48
CA GLY A 180 -16.51 -18.67 -7.36
C GLY A 180 -17.31 -18.75 -6.05
N VAL A 181 -16.86 -19.56 -5.08
CA VAL A 181 -17.43 -19.65 -3.74
C VAL A 181 -16.54 -18.90 -2.77
N LEU A 182 -17.12 -18.02 -1.94
CA LEU A 182 -16.39 -17.31 -0.90
C LEU A 182 -15.80 -18.30 0.11
N GLU A 183 -14.53 -18.13 0.43
CA GLU A 183 -13.83 -18.93 1.42
C GLU A 183 -13.00 -18.06 2.37
N THR A 184 -12.49 -18.68 3.44
CA THR A 184 -11.58 -18.03 4.37
C THR A 184 -10.14 -18.22 3.87
N PRO A 185 -9.35 -17.14 3.70
CA PRO A 185 -7.94 -17.24 3.35
C PRO A 185 -7.12 -17.90 4.47
N PRO A 186 -5.87 -18.31 4.20
CA PRO A 186 -4.95 -18.73 5.26
C PRO A 186 -4.87 -17.68 6.38
N GLU A 187 -4.82 -18.12 7.63
CA GLU A 187 -4.93 -17.22 8.79
C GLU A 187 -3.82 -16.16 8.82
N ASN A 188 -2.60 -16.52 8.42
CA ASN A 188 -1.46 -15.62 8.30
C ASN A 188 -1.55 -14.61 7.13
N GLN A 189 -2.60 -14.70 6.32
CA GLN A 189 -2.90 -13.78 5.21
C GLN A 189 -4.06 -12.84 5.54
N ILE A 190 -4.67 -12.97 6.72
CA ILE A 190 -5.67 -12.05 7.25
C ILE A 190 -4.96 -10.91 7.97
N GLU A 191 -5.30 -9.68 7.60
CA GLU A 191 -4.73 -8.48 8.21
C GLU A 191 -5.02 -8.38 9.71
N ASN A 192 -4.00 -8.02 10.47
CA ASN A 192 -4.12 -7.66 11.88
C ASN A 192 -3.34 -6.38 12.17
N PRO A 193 -3.99 -5.21 12.03
CA PRO A 193 -3.35 -3.91 12.21
C PRO A 193 -3.24 -3.48 13.68
N ASN A 194 -3.51 -4.38 14.64
CA ASN A 194 -3.23 -4.04 16.03
C ASN A 194 -1.71 -4.01 16.25
N PRO A 195 -1.19 -2.96 16.93
CA PRO A 195 0.20 -2.90 17.33
C PRO A 195 0.63 -4.15 18.11
N GLN A 196 1.82 -4.68 17.84
CA GLN A 196 2.39 -5.79 18.59
C GLN A 196 2.67 -5.38 20.04
N ILE A 197 2.25 -6.23 20.97
CA ILE A 197 2.37 -5.97 22.40
C ILE A 197 3.83 -6.11 22.84
N GLY A 198 4.29 -5.18 23.69
CA GLY A 198 5.61 -5.23 24.33
C GLY A 198 6.73 -4.56 23.54
N LEU A 199 6.43 -3.96 22.38
CA LEU A 199 7.38 -3.17 21.62
C LEU A 199 7.37 -1.69 22.04
N ILE A 200 8.51 -1.02 21.85
CA ILE A 200 8.60 0.44 22.00
C ILE A 200 7.84 1.14 20.86
N ASN A 201 7.90 0.58 19.66
CA ASN A 201 7.17 1.08 18.50
C ASN A 201 5.65 0.99 18.73
N PRO A 202 4.91 2.11 18.67
CA PRO A 202 3.50 2.17 19.06
C PRO A 202 2.51 1.71 17.97
N ASN A 203 2.99 1.35 16.77
CA ASN A 203 2.15 1.09 15.60
C ASN A 203 2.72 0.02 14.66
N TYR A 204 3.62 -0.85 15.13
CA TYR A 204 4.14 -1.97 14.35
C TYR A 204 3.13 -3.12 14.38
N PHE A 205 2.55 -3.47 13.24
CA PHE A 205 1.38 -4.36 13.17
C PHE A 205 1.70 -5.85 13.36
N THR A 206 0.68 -6.64 13.70
CA THR A 206 0.82 -8.05 14.08
C THR A 206 0.87 -8.99 12.86
N HIS A 207 -0.02 -8.79 11.89
CA HIS A 207 -0.01 -9.48 10.60
C HIS A 207 -0.22 -8.45 9.49
N ASP A 208 0.89 -8.04 8.89
CA ASP A 208 0.96 -7.05 7.82
C ASP A 208 2.29 -7.25 7.07
N GLY A 209 2.32 -6.88 5.78
CA GLY A 209 3.54 -6.85 4.99
C GLY A 209 3.43 -7.57 3.66
N TYR A 210 4.55 -7.69 2.96
CA TYR A 210 4.60 -8.30 1.61
C TYR A 210 4.60 -9.84 1.63
N SER A 211 4.82 -10.45 2.80
CA SER A 211 4.66 -11.88 3.03
C SER A 211 3.76 -12.14 4.23
N GLY A 212 2.69 -11.35 4.32
CA GLY A 212 1.83 -11.31 5.48
C GLY A 212 0.39 -10.98 5.16
N GLY A 213 -0.34 -10.48 6.15
CA GLY A 213 -1.73 -10.02 6.03
C GLY A 213 -1.98 -9.18 4.77
N SER A 214 -3.07 -9.47 4.06
CA SER A 214 -3.60 -8.64 2.96
C SER A 214 -5.10 -8.80 2.74
N TYR A 215 -5.78 -9.67 3.50
CA TYR A 215 -7.23 -9.88 3.44
C TYR A 215 -7.98 -9.30 4.64
N VAL A 216 -9.15 -8.72 4.38
CA VAL A 216 -10.06 -8.19 5.41
C VAL A 216 -11.49 -8.66 5.17
N ASN A 217 -12.11 -9.28 6.17
CA ASN A 217 -13.55 -9.49 6.20
C ASN A 217 -14.23 -8.29 6.85
N CYS A 218 -14.62 -7.31 6.03
CA CYS A 218 -15.23 -6.09 6.54
C CYS A 218 -16.69 -6.29 7.01
N SER A 219 -17.29 -7.46 6.77
CA SER A 219 -18.61 -7.79 7.33
C SER A 219 -18.53 -8.10 8.83
N ASP A 220 -17.39 -8.57 9.31
CA ASP A 220 -17.12 -8.91 10.71
C ASP A 220 -16.43 -7.75 11.46
N ASP A 221 -17.20 -7.03 12.28
CA ASP A 221 -16.66 -5.94 13.09
C ASP A 221 -15.75 -6.43 14.25
N THR A 222 -15.64 -7.75 14.48
CA THR A 222 -14.72 -8.32 15.48
C THR A 222 -13.31 -8.54 14.93
N GLN A 223 -13.14 -8.57 13.59
CA GLN A 223 -11.80 -8.59 12.99
C GLN A 223 -11.03 -7.30 13.34
N SER A 224 -9.77 -7.44 13.71
CA SER A 224 -8.87 -6.33 14.04
C SER A 224 -8.89 -5.24 12.97
N GLY A 225 -8.98 -3.98 13.41
CA GLY A 225 -9.05 -2.81 12.53
C GLY A 225 -10.43 -2.48 11.94
N VAL A 226 -11.29 -3.48 11.68
CA VAL A 226 -12.59 -3.29 11.01
C VAL A 226 -13.51 -2.36 11.80
N ALA A 227 -13.65 -2.59 13.12
CA ALA A 227 -14.51 -1.79 13.98
C ALA A 227 -14.21 -0.28 13.90
N SER A 228 -12.92 0.10 13.82
CA SER A 228 -12.53 1.52 13.77
C SER A 228 -13.01 2.19 12.49
N ILE A 229 -12.94 1.50 11.34
CA ILE A 229 -13.39 2.01 10.06
C ILE A 229 -14.93 2.00 10.01
N SER A 230 -15.57 0.90 10.43
CA SER A 230 -17.02 0.77 10.51
C SER A 230 -17.66 1.90 11.33
N GLN A 231 -17.09 2.26 12.48
CA GLN A 231 -17.58 3.37 13.32
C GLN A 231 -17.47 4.73 12.61
N PHE A 232 -16.40 4.95 11.87
CA PHE A 232 -16.22 6.17 11.07
C PHE A 232 -17.23 6.25 9.93
N LEU A 233 -17.39 5.18 9.15
CA LEU A 233 -18.38 5.12 8.07
C LEU A 233 -19.80 5.36 8.62
N LYS A 234 -20.14 4.74 9.76
CA LYS A 234 -21.42 4.99 10.46
C LYS A 234 -21.59 6.47 10.83
N LYS A 235 -20.56 7.13 11.37
CA LYS A 235 -20.60 8.58 11.68
C LYS A 235 -20.80 9.43 10.42
N LYS A 236 -20.24 9.02 9.30
CA LYS A 236 -20.41 9.66 7.97
C LYS A 236 -21.70 9.25 7.26
N ARG A 237 -22.49 8.34 7.84
CA ARG A 237 -23.71 7.75 7.24
C ARG A 237 -23.43 7.05 5.90
N ILE A 238 -22.28 6.40 5.80
CA ILE A 238 -21.86 5.60 4.66
C ILE A 238 -22.03 4.12 5.02
N SER A 239 -22.65 3.35 4.13
CA SER A 239 -22.75 1.90 4.29
C SER A 239 -21.41 1.25 3.96
N LYS A 240 -21.01 0.24 4.74
CA LYS A 240 -19.80 -0.54 4.47
C LYS A 240 -19.92 -1.43 3.23
N ASN A 241 -21.15 -1.79 2.84
CA ASN A 241 -21.45 -2.62 1.66
C ASN A 241 -20.64 -3.94 1.58
N CYS A 242 -20.31 -4.51 2.74
CA CYS A 242 -19.58 -5.77 2.84
C CYS A 242 -20.51 -6.95 2.63
N GLU A 243 -20.16 -7.82 1.70
CA GLU A 243 -20.79 -9.13 1.57
C GLU A 243 -20.46 -9.98 2.79
N LYS A 244 -21.45 -10.71 3.30
CA LYS A 244 -21.28 -11.55 4.47
C LYS A 244 -20.25 -12.65 4.16
N ASP A 245 -19.28 -12.81 5.08
CA ASP A 245 -18.23 -13.82 5.03
C ASP A 245 -17.21 -13.65 3.87
N ALA A 246 -17.25 -12.52 3.15
CA ALA A 246 -16.26 -12.20 2.11
C ALA A 246 -14.99 -11.59 2.69
N TYR A 247 -13.83 -12.12 2.27
CA TYR A 247 -12.51 -11.56 2.58
C TYR A 247 -11.98 -10.80 1.37
N TYR A 248 -11.87 -9.47 1.50
CA TYR A 248 -11.42 -8.59 0.42
C TYR A 248 -9.90 -8.42 0.44
N LEU A 249 -9.26 -8.50 -0.73
CA LEU A 249 -7.85 -8.16 -0.85
C LEU A 249 -7.72 -6.64 -0.73
N VAL A 250 -6.94 -6.17 0.25
CA VAL A 250 -6.73 -4.74 0.49
C VAL A 250 -5.30 -4.28 0.18
N ASN A 251 -4.37 -5.22 -0.01
CA ASN A 251 -2.97 -4.96 -0.29
C ASN A 251 -2.46 -5.77 -1.50
N ASN A 252 -1.19 -6.21 -1.48
CA ASN A 252 -0.49 -6.77 -2.63
C ASN A 252 -0.28 -8.27 -2.47
N TYR A 253 -0.79 -9.07 -3.41
CA TYR A 253 -0.39 -10.46 -3.66
C TYR A 253 -0.13 -10.68 -5.14
N GLU A 254 0.66 -11.70 -5.46
CA GLU A 254 0.92 -12.11 -6.84
C GLU A 254 -0.34 -12.71 -7.50
N PRO A 255 -0.50 -12.58 -8.83
CA PRO A 255 -1.59 -13.21 -9.55
C PRO A 255 -1.50 -14.74 -9.55
N ALA A 256 -2.66 -15.39 -9.59
CA ALA A 256 -2.81 -16.85 -9.63
C ALA A 256 -2.16 -17.53 -10.84
N PHE A 257 -2.04 -16.82 -11.97
CA PHE A 257 -1.55 -17.37 -13.23
C PHE A 257 -0.16 -16.83 -13.56
N SER A 258 0.65 -17.66 -14.19
CA SER A 258 1.92 -17.30 -14.82
C SER A 258 1.69 -16.58 -16.16
N MET A 259 2.74 -16.02 -16.74
CA MET A 259 2.67 -15.27 -18.02
C MET A 259 2.16 -16.12 -19.19
N ASP A 260 2.38 -17.43 -19.15
CA ASP A 260 1.89 -18.40 -20.14
C ASP A 260 0.42 -18.81 -19.92
N GLY A 261 -0.24 -18.27 -18.89
CA GLY A 261 -1.62 -18.58 -18.52
C GLY A 261 -1.78 -19.87 -17.70
N SER A 262 -0.69 -20.55 -17.33
CA SER A 262 -0.75 -21.70 -16.43
C SER A 262 -1.06 -21.28 -15.00
N LEU A 263 -1.81 -22.10 -14.28
CA LEU A 263 -2.08 -21.88 -12.86
C LEU A 263 -0.80 -22.12 -12.07
N LYS A 264 -0.43 -21.18 -11.18
CA LYS A 264 0.72 -21.34 -10.30
C LYS A 264 0.43 -22.42 -9.26
N LEU A 265 1.17 -23.53 -9.33
CA LEU A 265 1.11 -24.63 -8.37
C LEU A 265 2.35 -24.60 -7.45
N ASN A 266 2.20 -25.12 -6.23
CA ASN A 266 3.33 -25.42 -5.35
C ASN A 266 4.00 -26.76 -5.74
N THR A 267 5.05 -27.14 -5.03
CA THR A 267 5.82 -28.38 -5.31
C THR A 267 5.00 -29.66 -5.12
N ALA A 268 3.88 -29.61 -4.39
CA ALA A 268 2.94 -30.71 -4.23
C ALA A 268 1.83 -30.72 -5.29
N GLY A 269 1.86 -29.81 -6.26
CA GLY A 269 0.83 -29.68 -7.31
C GLY A 269 -0.48 -29.04 -6.85
N THR A 270 -0.51 -28.42 -5.67
CA THR A 270 -1.67 -27.69 -5.14
C THR A 270 -1.60 -26.22 -5.60
N PRO A 271 -2.73 -25.55 -5.91
CA PRO A 271 -2.70 -24.14 -6.25
C PRO A 271 -2.05 -23.26 -5.18
N LYS A 272 -1.15 -22.36 -5.58
CA LYS A 272 -0.39 -21.51 -4.63
C LYS A 272 -1.29 -20.61 -3.77
N TYR A 273 -2.45 -20.18 -4.26
CA TYR A 273 -3.38 -19.36 -3.48
C TYR A 273 -4.02 -20.11 -2.28
N GLN A 274 -3.82 -21.43 -2.17
CA GLN A 274 -4.23 -22.26 -1.03
C GLN A 274 -3.04 -22.60 -0.11
N ASP A 275 -1.82 -22.19 -0.47
CA ASP A 275 -0.61 -22.47 0.30
C ASP A 275 -0.35 -21.30 1.27
N PRO A 276 -0.33 -21.52 2.60
CA PRO A 276 -0.12 -20.46 3.57
C PRO A 276 1.27 -19.79 3.43
N THR A 277 2.23 -20.46 2.78
CA THR A 277 3.57 -19.92 2.54
C THR A 277 3.69 -19.18 1.20
N ALA A 278 2.62 -19.15 0.39
CA ALA A 278 2.59 -18.44 -0.88
C ALA A 278 1.57 -17.28 -0.84
N PHE A 279 2.03 -16.10 -1.21
CA PHE A 279 1.28 -14.85 -1.16
C PHE A 279 0.68 -14.54 -2.54
N VAL A 280 -0.28 -15.38 -2.93
CA VAL A 280 -0.93 -15.41 -4.24
C VAL A 280 -2.45 -15.31 -4.04
N TYR A 281 -3.11 -14.40 -4.74
CA TYR A 281 -4.58 -14.32 -4.67
C TYR A 281 -5.26 -15.32 -5.62
N PRO A 282 -6.44 -15.85 -5.29
CA PRO A 282 -7.12 -16.84 -6.13
C PRO A 282 -7.67 -16.24 -7.43
N PRO A 283 -7.91 -17.04 -8.49
CA PRO A 283 -8.55 -16.56 -9.70
C PRO A 283 -9.84 -15.77 -9.43
N GLN A 284 -9.88 -14.55 -9.96
CA GLN A 284 -11.06 -13.70 -9.87
C GLN A 284 -12.01 -14.02 -11.03
N THR A 285 -13.31 -14.01 -10.76
CA THR A 285 -14.38 -14.36 -11.72
C THR A 285 -15.11 -13.13 -12.26
N LYS A 286 -14.72 -11.94 -11.79
CA LYS A 286 -15.31 -10.68 -12.19
C LYS A 286 -14.91 -10.35 -13.62
N ARG A 287 -15.90 -9.91 -14.39
CA ARG A 287 -15.71 -9.50 -15.77
C ARG A 287 -14.82 -8.27 -15.86
N THR A 288 -13.91 -8.28 -16.82
CA THR A 288 -12.94 -7.21 -17.06
C THR A 288 -13.40 -6.21 -18.10
N ILE A 289 -12.81 -5.01 -18.09
CA ILE A 289 -12.98 -4.01 -19.14
C ILE A 289 -12.53 -4.52 -20.50
N GLY A 290 -11.51 -5.39 -20.56
CA GLY A 290 -11.08 -6.03 -21.80
C GLY A 290 -12.17 -6.91 -22.41
N GLU A 291 -12.84 -7.73 -21.60
CA GLU A 291 -13.99 -8.53 -22.05
C GLU A 291 -15.19 -7.66 -22.46
N LEU A 292 -15.43 -6.55 -21.76
CA LEU A 292 -16.49 -5.58 -22.12
C LEU A 292 -16.23 -4.90 -23.47
N LEU A 293 -14.99 -4.47 -23.72
CA LEU A 293 -14.60 -3.86 -24.99
C LEU A 293 -14.65 -4.88 -26.14
N SER A 294 -14.12 -6.09 -25.92
CA SER A 294 -14.14 -7.17 -26.90
C SER A 294 -15.56 -7.55 -27.33
N GLU A 295 -16.50 -7.72 -26.40
CA GLU A 295 -17.91 -8.03 -26.74
C GLU A 295 -18.59 -6.94 -27.58
N LYS A 296 -18.10 -5.70 -27.49
CA LYS A 296 -18.59 -4.57 -28.29
C LYS A 296 -17.77 -4.33 -29.56
N ASN A 297 -16.85 -5.23 -29.90
CA ASN A 297 -15.90 -5.09 -31.01
C ASN A 297 -15.08 -3.80 -30.94
N VAL A 298 -14.78 -3.31 -29.73
CA VAL A 298 -13.90 -2.17 -29.51
C VAL A 298 -12.49 -2.71 -29.33
N SER A 299 -11.58 -2.34 -30.22
CA SER A 299 -10.17 -2.74 -30.11
C SER A 299 -9.53 -2.13 -28.87
N TRP A 300 -8.74 -2.91 -28.15
CA TRP A 300 -8.01 -2.45 -26.97
C TRP A 300 -6.62 -3.10 -26.90
N LYS A 301 -5.76 -2.48 -26.11
CA LYS A 301 -4.47 -3.01 -25.69
C LYS A 301 -4.30 -2.71 -24.21
N TRP A 302 -3.80 -3.69 -23.47
CA TRP A 302 -3.44 -3.53 -22.07
C TRP A 302 -1.92 -3.60 -21.96
N TYR A 303 -1.34 -2.58 -21.36
CA TYR A 303 0.10 -2.47 -21.19
C TYR A 303 0.41 -2.65 -19.70
N THR A 304 0.98 -3.79 -19.34
CA THR A 304 1.68 -3.97 -18.05
C THR A 304 3.18 -3.88 -18.33
N ALA A 305 3.96 -3.27 -17.44
CA ALA A 305 5.38 -3.09 -17.67
C ALA A 305 6.15 -4.43 -17.77
N GLY A 306 7.15 -4.46 -18.66
CA GLY A 306 8.53 -4.90 -18.39
C GLY A 306 8.85 -6.34 -18.00
N ARG A 307 7.88 -7.22 -17.72
CA ARG A 307 8.17 -8.62 -17.40
C ARG A 307 8.62 -9.36 -18.66
N ASP A 308 9.82 -9.92 -18.65
CA ASP A 308 10.28 -10.86 -19.68
C ASP A 308 10.25 -12.30 -19.17
N ASP A 309 10.62 -13.27 -20.02
CA ASP A 309 10.58 -14.69 -19.68
C ASP A 309 11.45 -15.03 -18.45
N ALA A 310 12.41 -14.18 -18.07
CA ALA A 310 13.27 -14.40 -16.90
C ALA A 310 12.61 -13.98 -15.57
N ASP A 311 11.48 -13.27 -15.60
CA ASP A 311 10.71 -12.86 -14.41
C ASP A 311 9.61 -13.87 -14.00
N ALA A 312 9.49 -14.99 -14.73
CA ALA A 312 8.44 -16.01 -14.56
C ALA A 312 8.79 -17.13 -13.56
#